data_AF-A0A8X6IW98-F1
#
_entry.id   AF-A0A8X6IW98-F1
#
_cell.length_a   1.000
_cell.length_b   1.000
_cell.length_c   1.000
_cell.angle_alpha   90.00
_cell.angle_beta   90.00
_cell.angle_gamma   90.00
#
_symmetry.space_group_name_H-M   'P 1'
#
loop_
_entity.id
_entity.type
_entity.pdbx_description
1 polymer ?
#
loop_
_entity_poly.entity_id
_entity_poly.type
_entity_poly.pdbx_seq_one_letter_code
_entity_poly.pdbx_strand_id
1 'polypeptide(L)'
;MEELDVNPIDFEMITSDSDYVKELKPSADVLLILCKSSLFEDLSKCSNNHTKLFHILGYIFRFIKNCRNPNIKGSGQLDYSEVNEVELWFIKILQASAFKEEIDALAKGGCI
;
A
#
# COMPACT_ATOMS: atom_id res chain seq x y z
N MET A 1 27.14 -25.76 26.82
CA MET A 1 26.00 -25.27 26.02
C MET A 1 25.73 -23.88 26.56
N GLU A 2 26.19 -22.86 25.85
CA GLU A 2 26.08 -21.46 26.26
C GLU A 2 24.66 -21.01 25.91
N GLU A 3 23.86 -20.67 26.91
CA GLU A 3 22.51 -20.14 26.68
C GLU A 3 22.63 -18.78 26.00
N LEU A 4 22.04 -18.64 24.82
CA LEU A 4 21.90 -17.36 24.15
C LEU A 4 20.83 -16.56 24.91
N ASP A 5 21.26 -15.52 25.60
CA ASP A 5 20.41 -14.53 26.24
C ASP A 5 19.65 -13.74 25.16
N VAL A 6 18.45 -14.21 24.80
CA VAL A 6 17.56 -13.50 23.87
C VAL A 6 16.77 -12.47 24.69
N ASN A 7 17.41 -11.34 24.99
CA ASN A 7 16.67 -10.20 25.50
C ASN A 7 15.63 -9.74 24.46
N PRO A 8 14.40 -9.40 24.87
CA PRO A 8 13.41 -8.82 23.97
C PRO A 8 14.03 -7.58 23.34
N ILE A 9 14.15 -7.56 22.02
CA ILE A 9 14.63 -6.38 21.32
C ILE A 9 13.59 -5.28 21.56
N ASP A 10 13.95 -4.29 22.36
CA ASP A 10 13.09 -3.14 22.65
C ASP A 10 12.69 -2.47 21.34
N PHE A 11 11.40 -2.56 21.01
CA PHE A 11 10.84 -2.05 19.76
C PHE A 11 11.10 -0.54 19.60
N GLU A 12 11.20 0.20 20.72
CA GLU A 12 11.56 1.62 20.74
C GLU A 12 12.97 1.88 20.18
N MET A 13 13.93 0.99 20.43
CA MET A 13 15.31 1.15 19.99
C MET A 13 15.41 1.06 18.45
N ILE A 14 14.63 0.15 17.83
CA ILE A 14 14.53 0.01 16.36
C ILE A 14 13.95 1.28 15.71
N THR A 15 13.03 1.98 16.38
CA THR A 15 12.34 3.14 15.79
C THR A 15 13.19 4.40 15.70
N SER A 16 14.32 4.46 16.43
CA SER A 16 15.19 5.63 16.52
C SER A 16 16.42 5.57 15.60
N ASP A 17 16.64 4.43 14.94
CA ASP A 17 17.76 4.24 14.03
C ASP A 17 17.63 5.19 12.82
N SER A 18 18.53 6.17 12.77
CA SER A 18 18.59 7.21 11.74
C SER A 18 18.71 6.61 10.34
N ASP A 19 19.39 5.47 10.22
CA ASP A 19 19.67 4.83 8.94
C ASP A 19 18.48 3.96 8.52
N TYR A 20 17.82 3.27 9.46
CA TYR A 20 16.52 2.63 9.22
C TYR A 20 15.46 3.60 8.68
N VAL A 21 15.33 4.80 9.28
CA VAL A 21 14.36 5.82 8.83
C VAL A 21 14.71 6.39 7.46
N LYS A 22 16.01 6.53 7.16
CA LYS A 22 16.50 6.99 5.84
C LYS A 22 16.29 5.95 4.75
N GLU A 23 16.37 4.66 5.06
CA GLU A 23 16.10 3.57 4.11
C GLU A 23 14.59 3.36 3.87
N LEU A 24 13.78 3.55 4.92
CA LEU A 24 12.33 3.37 4.84
C LEU A 24 11.64 4.40 3.93
N LYS A 25 12.11 5.66 3.92
CA LYS A 25 11.53 6.73 3.08
C LYS A 25 11.60 6.42 1.57
N PRO A 26 12.79 6.10 0.99
CA PRO A 26 12.89 5.58 -0.36
C PRO A 26 12.08 4.30 -0.56
N SER A 27 12.09 3.38 0.41
CA SER A 27 11.40 2.09 0.29
C SER A 27 9.88 2.22 0.22
N ALA A 28 9.27 3.16 0.93
CA ALA A 28 7.82 3.39 0.87
C ALA A 28 7.39 3.96 -0.49
N ASP A 29 8.21 4.84 -1.07
CA ASP A 29 7.99 5.36 -2.42
C ASP A 29 8.23 4.28 -3.48
N VAL A 30 9.23 3.41 -3.30
CA VAL A 30 9.49 2.23 -4.15
C VAL A 30 8.35 1.21 -4.07
N LEU A 31 7.83 0.91 -2.88
CA LEU A 31 6.65 0.04 -2.70
C LEU A 31 5.41 0.61 -3.40
N LEU A 32 5.20 1.92 -3.32
CA LEU A 32 4.10 2.59 -4.02
C LEU A 32 4.28 2.56 -5.54
N ILE A 33 5.52 2.69 -6.04
CA ILE A 33 5.84 2.55 -7.47
C ILE A 33 5.61 1.11 -7.95
N LEU A 34 5.95 0.11 -7.14
CA LEU A 34 5.72 -1.30 -7.45
C LEU A 34 4.23 -1.67 -7.43
N CYS A 35 3.42 -0.98 -6.62
CA CYS A 35 1.96 -1.16 -6.56
C CYS A 35 1.20 -0.59 -7.78
N LYS A 36 1.85 0.10 -8.73
CA LYS A 36 1.14 0.87 -9.77
C LYS A 36 0.53 0.06 -10.92
N SER A 37 0.86 -1.22 -11.14
CA SER A 37 0.14 -2.01 -12.17
C SER A 37 0.23 -3.53 -11.99
N SER A 38 1.43 -4.11 -11.95
CA SER A 38 1.57 -5.58 -12.05
C SER A 38 1.09 -6.32 -10.79
N LEU A 39 1.51 -5.88 -9.60
CA LEU A 39 1.12 -6.50 -8.33
C LEU A 39 -0.40 -6.62 -8.21
N PHE A 40 -1.09 -5.57 -8.63
CA PHE A 40 -2.53 -5.46 -8.52
C PHE A 40 -3.28 -6.37 -9.51
N GLU A 41 -2.87 -6.36 -10.78
CA GLU A 41 -3.41 -7.28 -11.77
C GLU A 41 -3.17 -8.74 -11.37
N ASP A 42 -2.00 -9.04 -10.81
CA ASP A 42 -1.65 -10.39 -10.35
C ASP A 42 -2.46 -10.80 -9.12
N LEU A 43 -2.63 -9.93 -8.13
CA LEU A 43 -3.50 -10.15 -6.98
C LEU A 43 -4.97 -10.37 -7.39
N SER A 44 -5.45 -9.62 -8.38
CA SER A 44 -6.82 -9.77 -8.90
C SER A 44 -7.02 -11.07 -9.67
N LYS A 45 -5.97 -11.62 -10.30
CA LYS A 45 -6.02 -12.94 -10.95
C LYS A 45 -6.00 -14.09 -9.93
N CYS A 46 -5.32 -13.91 -8.80
CA CYS A 46 -5.15 -14.94 -7.79
C CYS A 46 -6.30 -15.03 -6.77
N SER A 47 -7.08 -13.95 -6.58
CA SER A 47 -8.12 -13.89 -5.55
C SER A 47 -9.50 -13.67 -6.14
N ASN A 48 -10.43 -14.57 -5.81
CA ASN A 48 -11.86 -14.39 -6.05
C ASN A 48 -12.57 -13.62 -4.93
N ASN A 49 -11.86 -13.30 -3.84
CA ASN A 49 -12.41 -12.59 -2.70
C ASN A 49 -11.82 -11.17 -2.66
N HIS A 50 -12.49 -10.26 -3.37
CA HIS A 50 -12.09 -8.87 -3.43
C HIS A 50 -12.15 -8.17 -2.06
N THR A 51 -13.08 -8.56 -1.17
CA THR A 51 -13.15 -8.00 0.19
C THR A 51 -11.88 -8.27 0.99
N LYS A 52 -11.36 -9.50 0.96
CA LYS A 52 -10.09 -9.84 1.62
C LYS A 52 -8.92 -9.11 0.98
N LEU A 53 -8.94 -8.97 -0.35
CA LEU A 53 -7.92 -8.22 -1.08
C LEU A 53 -7.90 -6.74 -0.66
N PHE A 54 -9.07 -6.11 -0.53
CA PHE A 54 -9.18 -4.71 -0.08
C PHE A 54 -8.67 -4.53 1.35
N HIS A 55 -8.91 -5.51 2.23
CA HIS A 55 -8.34 -5.47 3.58
C HIS A 55 -6.80 -5.56 3.55
N ILE A 56 -6.22 -6.46 2.74
CA ILE A 56 -4.75 -6.55 2.61
C ILE A 56 -4.18 -5.23 2.07
N LEU A 57 -4.77 -4.69 1.01
CA LEU A 57 -4.38 -3.41 0.42
C LEU A 57 -4.54 -2.25 1.42
N GLY A 58 -5.58 -2.25 2.25
CA GLY A 58 -5.79 -1.26 3.30
C GLY A 58 -4.67 -1.25 4.34
N TYR A 59 -4.22 -2.43 4.77
CA TYR A 59 -3.07 -2.51 5.67
C TYR A 59 -1.77 -2.03 5.02
N ILE A 60 -1.57 -2.30 3.73
CA ILE A 60 -0.43 -1.77 2.96
C ILE A 60 -0.49 -0.24 2.86
N PHE A 61 -1.68 0.32 2.54
CA PHE A 61 -1.88 1.76 2.43
C PHE A 61 -1.63 2.44 3.78
N ARG A 62 -2.15 1.87 4.87
CA ARG A 62 -1.90 2.35 6.23
C ARG A 62 -0.43 2.26 6.60
N PHE A 63 0.26 1.18 6.24
CA PHE A 63 1.70 1.06 6.45
C PHE A 63 2.44 2.21 5.76
N ILE A 64 2.16 2.46 4.49
CA ILE A 64 2.77 3.57 3.74
C ILE A 64 2.44 4.93 4.38
N LYS A 65 1.19 5.16 4.79
CA LYS A 65 0.77 6.38 5.48
C LYS A 65 1.51 6.57 6.80
N ASN A 66 1.65 5.51 7.59
CA ASN A 66 2.39 5.53 8.85
C ASN A 66 3.88 5.80 8.63
N CYS A 67 4.49 5.26 7.56
CA CYS A 67 5.86 5.56 7.18
C CYS A 67 6.05 7.05 6.83
N ARG A 68 5.06 7.65 6.14
CA ARG A 68 5.10 9.07 5.74
C ARG A 68 4.77 10.02 6.88
N ASN A 69 3.88 9.63 7.79
CA ASN A 69 3.40 10.43 8.90
C ASN A 69 3.71 9.75 10.25
N PRO A 70 4.98 9.75 10.69
CA PRO A 70 5.39 9.02 11.90
C PRO A 70 4.72 9.50 13.19
N ASN A 71 4.18 10.73 13.21
CA ASN A 71 3.52 11.32 14.37
C ASN A 71 2.02 10.93 14.48
N ILE A 72 1.42 10.42 13.41
CA ILE A 72 0.00 10.03 13.36
C ILE A 72 -0.07 8.63 12.77
N LYS A 73 0.07 7.61 13.62
CA LYS A 73 0.07 6.21 13.22
C LYS A 73 -1.30 5.58 13.45
N GLY A 74 -1.89 5.05 12.38
CA GLY A 74 -3.05 4.16 12.49
C GLY A 74 -2.60 2.77 12.95
N SER A 75 -3.36 2.16 13.86
CA SER A 75 -3.10 0.82 14.40
C SER A 75 -4.41 0.06 14.63
N GLY A 76 -4.33 -1.27 14.84
CA GLY A 76 -5.53 -2.09 15.06
C GLY A 76 -6.27 -2.45 13.76
N GLN A 77 -7.59 -2.64 13.85
CA GLN A 77 -8.44 -2.92 12.69
C GLN A 77 -8.50 -1.69 11.75
N LEU A 78 -8.71 -1.94 10.46
CA LEU A 78 -8.93 -0.85 9.50
C LEU A 78 -10.26 -0.17 9.79
N ASP A 79 -10.27 1.15 9.69
CA ASP A 79 -11.53 1.88 9.73
C ASP A 79 -12.24 1.82 8.35
N TYR A 80 -13.53 2.17 8.35
CA TYR A 80 -14.32 2.17 7.11
C TYR A 80 -13.75 3.13 6.06
N SER A 81 -13.17 4.25 6.47
CA SER A 81 -12.62 5.25 5.55
C SER A 81 -11.36 4.73 4.84
N GLU A 82 -10.52 3.98 5.54
CA GLU A 82 -9.34 3.32 4.99
C GLU A 82 -9.73 2.26 3.96
N VAL A 83 -10.75 1.46 4.24
CA VAL A 83 -11.27 0.46 3.30
C VAL A 83 -11.89 1.13 2.08
N ASN A 84 -12.73 2.15 2.28
CA ASN A 84 -13.37 2.88 1.19
C ASN A 84 -12.36 3.60 0.28
N GLU A 85 -11.27 4.14 0.83
CA GLU A 85 -10.19 4.73 0.02
C GLU A 85 -9.53 3.71 -0.91
N VAL A 86 -9.31 2.49 -0.42
CA VAL A 86 -8.76 1.39 -1.22
C VAL A 86 -9.74 0.97 -2.30
N GLU A 87 -11.03 0.85 -2.00
CA GLU A 87 -12.06 0.52 -2.98
C GLU A 87 -12.15 1.55 -4.11
N LEU A 88 -12.15 2.84 -3.76
CA LEU A 88 -12.15 3.92 -4.74
C LEU A 88 -10.88 3.92 -5.59
N TRP A 89 -9.72 3.67 -4.97
CA TRP A 89 -8.47 3.54 -5.70
C TRP A 89 -8.49 2.35 -6.66
N PHE A 90 -9.00 1.20 -6.22
CA PHE A 90 -9.15 -0.03 -6.99
C PHE A 90 -10.02 0.19 -8.23
N ILE A 91 -11.19 0.80 -8.06
CA ILE A 91 -12.12 1.10 -9.16
C ILE A 91 -11.43 2.02 -10.18
N LYS A 92 -10.70 3.03 -9.74
CA LYS A 92 -9.97 3.94 -10.63
C LYS A 92 -8.91 3.21 -11.47
N ILE A 93 -8.16 2.29 -10.87
CA ILE A 93 -7.15 1.50 -11.59
C ILE A 93 -7.82 0.57 -12.61
N LEU A 94 -8.90 -0.12 -12.23
CA LEU A 94 -9.64 -0.97 -13.16
C LEU A 94 -10.24 -0.18 -14.32
N GLN A 95 -10.84 0.98 -14.04
CA GLN A 95 -11.38 1.85 -15.08
C GLN A 95 -10.29 2.37 -16.01
N ALA A 96 -9.14 2.79 -15.46
CA ALA A 96 -8.00 3.24 -16.26
C ALA A 96 -7.43 2.13 -17.16
N SER A 97 -7.47 0.88 -16.68
CA SER A 97 -7.05 -0.27 -17.48
C SER A 97 -8.08 -0.67 -18.53
N ALA A 98 -9.36 -0.66 -18.19
CA ALA A 98 -10.44 -1.13 -19.07
C ALA A 98 -10.79 -0.12 -20.17
N PHE A 99 -10.79 1.17 -19.83
CA PHE A 99 -11.20 2.26 -20.72
C PHE A 99 -10.00 3.07 -21.21
N LYS A 100 -8.84 2.43 -21.33
CA LYS A 100 -7.60 3.14 -21.66
C LYS A 100 -7.72 3.90 -22.97
N GLU A 101 -8.30 3.27 -23.99
CA GLU A 101 -8.45 3.86 -25.32
C GLU A 101 -9.42 5.05 -25.30
N GLU A 102 -10.53 4.93 -24.58
CA GLU A 102 -11.54 5.97 -24.42
C GLU A 102 -11.00 7.15 -23.60
N ILE A 103 -10.25 6.88 -22.53
CA ILE A 103 -9.57 7.91 -21.73
C ILE A 103 -8.53 8.64 -22.60
N ASP A 104 -7.74 7.91 -23.39
CA ASP A 104 -6.74 8.49 -24.28
C ASP A 104 -7.38 9.30 -25.42
N ALA A 105 -8.53 8.85 -25.94
CA ALA A 105 -9.31 9.56 -26.96
C ALA A 105 -9.88 10.88 -26.39
N LEU A 106 -10.50 10.82 -25.20
CA LEU A 106 -11.04 11.98 -24.50
C LEU A 106 -9.94 12.99 -24.13
N ALA A 107 -8.77 12.53 -23.66
CA ALA A 107 -7.65 13.38 -23.31
C ALA A 107 -7.08 14.16 -24.52
N LYS A 108 -7.23 13.60 -25.73
CA LYS A 108 -6.81 14.23 -26.99
C LYS A 108 -7.91 15.10 -27.63
N GLY A 109 -9.07 15.25 -26.98
CA GLY A 109 -10.22 15.99 -27.51
C GLY A 109 -10.94 15.27 -28.65
N GLY A 110 -10.71 13.96 -28.83
CA GLY A 110 -11.42 13.12 -29.78
C GLY A 110 -12.77 12.65 -29.22
N CYS A 111 -13.75 12.47 -30.11
CA CYS A 111 -14.95 11.69 -29.80
C CYS A 111 -14.66 10.20 -29.99
N ILE A 112 -15.28 9.38 -29.12
CA ILE A 112 -15.26 7.91 -29.17
C ILE A 112 -16.11 7.43 -30.35
#